data_AF-A0A2R8BFU6-F1
#
_entry.id   AF-A0A2R8BFU6-F1
#
_cell.length_a   1.000
_cell.length_b   1.000
_cell.length_c   1.000
_cell.angle_alpha   90.00
_cell.angle_beta   90.00
_cell.angle_gamma   90.00
#
_symmetry.space_group_name_H-M   'P 1'
#
loop_
_entity.id
_entity.type
_entity.pdbx_description
1 polymer ?
#
loop_
_entity_poly.entity_id
_entity_poly.type
_entity_poly.pdbx_seq_one_letter_code
_entity_poly.pdbx_strand_id
1 'polypeptide(L)'
;MAQEKRPDIKTLTSGAGLKRWYWLKTELLAEARRLGLKTTGQKFAILDRIAHFHDTGSKVAPTDVAPKTSSKFDWHCAELTPDTTLTDSYKNTQNVRRFFKSQVGDTFKFNIEFMAWMKNNTGTTLADAVAEYMAMKLREADPEYESVIAHHNQFNQYTRDFLGDNPRMGMSDVRHFWALKRALPSDDGRHVYERSDLDLT
;
A
#
# COMPACT_ATOMS: atom_id res chain seq x y z
N MET A 1 -11.91 -13.38 29.40
CA MET A 1 -12.76 -12.32 28.79
C MET A 1 -13.37 -12.90 27.53
N ALA A 2 -14.66 -12.69 27.26
CA ALA A 2 -15.27 -13.21 26.04
C ALA A 2 -14.54 -12.61 24.82
N GLN A 3 -14.09 -13.46 23.91
CA GLN A 3 -13.38 -13.00 22.71
C GLN A 3 -14.37 -12.19 21.86
N GLU A 4 -14.09 -10.90 21.68
CA GLU A 4 -14.88 -10.02 20.81
C GLU A 4 -14.89 -10.62 19.40
N LYS A 5 -16.09 -10.95 18.90
CA LYS A 5 -16.24 -11.44 17.53
C LYS A 5 -16.30 -10.27 16.57
N ARG A 6 -15.67 -10.44 15.40
CA ARG A 6 -15.74 -9.48 14.31
C ARG A 6 -17.20 -9.16 13.95
N PRO A 7 -17.63 -7.88 14.03
CA PRO A 7 -19.00 -7.49 13.75
C PRO A 7 -19.29 -7.52 12.24
N ASP A 8 -20.58 -7.47 11.89
CA ASP A 8 -20.98 -7.09 10.52
C ASP A 8 -20.58 -5.62 10.31
N ILE A 9 -19.97 -5.30 9.17
CA ILE A 9 -19.57 -3.93 8.84
C ILE A 9 -20.73 -2.94 8.96
N LYS A 10 -21.96 -3.38 8.66
CA LYS A 10 -23.17 -2.54 8.67
C LYS A 10 -23.62 -2.13 10.06
N THR A 11 -23.22 -2.86 11.11
CA THR A 11 -23.62 -2.55 12.48
C THR A 11 -22.73 -1.49 13.12
N LEU A 12 -21.63 -1.13 12.47
CA LEU A 12 -20.71 -0.12 12.96
C LEU A 12 -21.21 1.27 12.60
N THR A 13 -21.18 2.16 13.59
CA THR A 13 -21.67 3.54 13.47
C THR A 13 -20.61 4.59 13.77
N SER A 14 -19.38 4.18 14.09
CA SER A 14 -18.24 5.08 14.33
C SER A 14 -17.02 4.67 13.52
N GLY A 15 -16.23 5.65 13.09
CA GLY A 15 -14.99 5.44 12.37
C GLY A 15 -13.95 4.73 13.22
N ALA A 16 -13.87 5.05 14.51
CA ALA A 16 -13.01 4.34 15.47
C ALA A 16 -13.40 2.86 15.57
N GLY A 17 -14.68 2.55 15.72
CA GLY A 17 -15.17 1.17 15.78
C GLY A 17 -14.87 0.41 14.49
N LEU A 18 -15.00 1.06 13.33
CA LEU A 18 -14.68 0.47 12.02
C LEU A 18 -13.19 0.17 11.84
N LYS A 19 -12.32 1.09 12.27
CA LYS A 19 -10.87 0.97 12.11
C LYS A 19 -10.24 -0.10 13.00
N ARG A 20 -10.94 -0.54 14.06
CA ARG A 20 -10.48 -1.66 14.91
C ARG A 20 -10.39 -3.01 14.19
N TRP A 21 -11.04 -3.16 13.04
CA TRP A 21 -11.19 -4.45 12.37
C TRP A 21 -10.52 -4.49 10.99
N TYR A 22 -10.00 -5.67 10.63
CA TYR A 22 -9.43 -5.87 9.30
C TYR A 22 -10.51 -6.15 8.25
N TRP A 23 -10.74 -5.23 7.30
CA TRP A 23 -11.72 -5.44 6.22
C TRP A 23 -11.10 -5.89 4.90
N LEU A 24 -11.74 -6.77 4.15
CA LEU A 24 -11.41 -6.98 2.74
C LEU A 24 -11.85 -5.78 1.90
N LYS A 25 -11.14 -5.52 0.80
CA LYS A 25 -11.52 -4.45 -0.13
C LYS A 25 -12.96 -4.66 -0.67
N THR A 26 -13.37 -5.90 -0.90
CA THR A 26 -14.72 -6.24 -1.38
C THR A 26 -15.80 -5.86 -0.36
N GLU A 27 -15.57 -6.10 0.93
CA GLU A 27 -16.47 -5.72 2.01
C GLU A 27 -16.62 -4.19 2.10
N LEU A 28 -15.49 -3.46 2.08
CA LEU A 28 -15.50 -2.00 2.07
C LEU A 28 -16.21 -1.43 0.84
N LEU A 29 -16.00 -2.05 -0.33
CA LEU A 29 -16.69 -1.63 -1.56
C LEU A 29 -18.19 -1.85 -1.47
N ALA A 30 -18.64 -2.99 -0.92
CA ALA A 30 -20.07 -3.26 -0.74
C ALA A 30 -20.71 -2.23 0.21
N GLU A 31 -20.04 -1.93 1.32
CA GLU A 31 -20.56 -0.98 2.29
C GLU A 31 -20.55 0.46 1.78
N ALA A 32 -19.46 0.89 1.13
CA ALA A 32 -19.40 2.19 0.49
C ALA A 32 -20.54 2.39 -0.53
N ARG A 33 -20.88 1.35 -1.33
CA ARG A 33 -22.03 1.42 -2.25
C ARG A 33 -23.36 1.55 -1.51
N ARG A 34 -23.56 0.78 -0.44
CA ARG A 34 -24.77 0.83 0.39
C ARG A 34 -25.02 2.22 0.98
N LEU A 35 -23.95 2.87 1.43
CA LEU A 35 -23.98 4.24 1.99
C LEU A 35 -24.03 5.34 0.91
N GLY A 36 -23.93 4.98 -0.37
CA GLY A 36 -23.87 5.93 -1.48
C GLY A 36 -22.61 6.79 -1.45
N LEU A 37 -21.48 6.20 -1.04
CA LEU A 37 -20.15 6.80 -1.01
C LEU A 37 -19.34 6.44 -2.25
N LYS A 38 -18.28 7.20 -2.51
CA LYS A 38 -17.34 6.94 -3.61
C LYS A 38 -16.56 5.65 -3.37
N THR A 39 -16.50 4.79 -4.39
CA THR A 39 -15.86 3.47 -4.32
C THR A 39 -14.48 3.40 -5.00
N THR A 40 -13.97 4.52 -5.49
CA THR A 40 -12.68 4.58 -6.19
C THR A 40 -11.50 4.62 -5.21
N GLY A 41 -10.36 4.06 -5.62
CA GLY A 41 -9.10 4.17 -4.89
C GLY A 41 -8.68 2.88 -4.18
N GLN A 42 -7.69 3.04 -3.30
CA GLN A 42 -7.13 1.94 -2.52
C GLN A 42 -8.00 1.57 -1.32
N LYS A 43 -7.77 0.37 -0.77
CA LYS A 43 -8.53 -0.18 0.37
C LYS A 43 -8.66 0.83 1.52
N PHE A 44 -7.55 1.41 1.96
CA PHE A 44 -7.54 2.35 3.09
C PHE A 44 -8.28 3.66 2.79
N ALA A 45 -8.23 4.17 1.56
CA ALA A 45 -9.01 5.35 1.20
C ALA A 45 -10.52 5.10 1.27
N ILE A 46 -10.98 3.89 0.91
CA ILE A 46 -12.40 3.52 1.04
C ILE A 46 -12.76 3.36 2.52
N LEU A 47 -11.90 2.73 3.32
CA LEU A 47 -12.06 2.63 4.77
C LEU A 47 -12.18 4.01 5.44
N ASP A 48 -11.27 4.93 5.11
CA ASP A 48 -11.27 6.30 5.65
C ASP A 48 -12.51 7.09 5.24
N ARG A 49 -13.05 6.88 4.04
CA ARG A 49 -14.32 7.50 3.61
C ARG A 49 -15.50 7.02 4.45
N ILE A 50 -15.61 5.70 4.66
CA ILE A 50 -16.69 5.12 5.46
C ILE A 50 -16.56 5.60 6.92
N ALA A 51 -15.34 5.57 7.48
CA ALA A 51 -15.07 6.08 8.82
C ALA A 51 -15.45 7.56 8.96
N HIS A 52 -15.02 8.41 8.01
CA HIS A 52 -15.37 9.83 8.01
C HIS A 52 -16.87 10.07 7.92
N PHE A 53 -17.58 9.31 7.09
CA PHE A 53 -19.04 9.39 6.99
C PHE A 53 -19.72 8.99 8.31
N HIS A 54 -19.25 7.94 8.98
CA HIS A 54 -19.77 7.57 10.30
C HIS A 54 -19.54 8.65 11.35
N ASP A 55 -18.38 9.29 11.35
CA ASP A 55 -18.04 10.30 12.36
C ASP A 55 -18.70 11.67 12.10
N THR A 56 -19.01 12.00 10.85
CA THR A 56 -19.41 13.37 10.46
C THR A 56 -20.72 13.47 9.68
N GLY A 57 -21.22 12.37 9.12
CA GLY A 57 -22.32 12.35 8.16
C GLY A 57 -21.95 12.86 6.75
N SER A 58 -20.73 13.35 6.54
CA SER A 58 -20.28 13.88 5.25
C SER A 58 -19.89 12.77 4.28
N LYS A 59 -20.41 12.85 3.04
CA LYS A 59 -20.01 11.95 1.94
C LYS A 59 -18.73 12.37 1.23
N VAL A 60 -18.23 13.57 1.52
CA VAL A 60 -17.01 14.11 0.93
C VAL A 60 -15.90 14.00 1.97
N ALA A 61 -15.00 13.04 1.79
CA ALA A 61 -13.86 12.88 2.68
C ALA A 61 -12.70 13.80 2.26
N PRO A 62 -11.87 14.28 3.22
CA PRO A 62 -10.65 15.02 2.90
C PRO A 62 -9.73 14.29 1.91
N THR A 63 -9.72 12.96 1.94
CA THR A 63 -8.93 12.10 1.05
C THR A 63 -9.39 12.10 -0.41
N ASP A 64 -10.53 12.72 -0.72
CA ASP A 64 -11.02 12.85 -2.10
C ASP A 64 -10.40 14.03 -2.86
N VAL A 65 -9.78 14.97 -2.16
CA VAL A 65 -9.13 16.12 -2.77
C VAL A 65 -7.74 15.69 -3.24
N ALA A 66 -7.62 15.35 -4.53
CA ALA A 66 -6.32 15.10 -5.14
C ALA A 66 -5.52 16.42 -5.26
N PRO A 67 -4.19 16.39 -5.06
CA PRO A 67 -3.35 17.54 -5.35
C PRO A 67 -3.48 17.93 -6.82
N LYS A 68 -3.58 19.23 -7.10
CA LYS A 68 -3.52 19.73 -8.49
C LYS A 68 -2.06 19.69 -8.95
N THR A 69 -1.80 19.02 -10.06
CA THR A 69 -0.50 19.05 -10.74
C THR A 69 -0.42 20.31 -11.60
N SER A 70 0.72 20.99 -11.59
CA SER A 70 0.98 22.20 -12.37
C SER A 70 1.62 21.92 -13.73
N SER A 71 2.41 20.85 -13.85
CA SER A 71 3.07 20.48 -15.11
C SER A 71 2.08 19.93 -16.14
N LYS A 72 2.32 20.31 -17.40
CA LYS A 72 1.62 19.81 -18.60
C LYS A 72 2.46 18.79 -19.39
N PHE A 73 3.57 18.31 -18.83
CA PHE A 73 4.47 17.41 -19.52
C PHE A 73 3.79 16.08 -19.89
N ASP A 74 3.88 15.68 -21.15
CA ASP A 74 3.26 14.45 -21.64
C ASP A 74 4.17 13.23 -21.43
N TRP A 75 4.08 12.63 -20.25
CA TRP A 75 4.81 11.40 -19.91
C TRP A 75 4.44 10.18 -20.76
N HIS A 76 3.39 10.23 -21.59
CA HIS A 76 3.01 9.11 -22.46
C HIS A 76 3.72 9.12 -23.81
N CYS A 77 3.98 10.31 -24.37
CA CYS A 77 4.44 10.43 -25.75
C CYS A 77 5.66 11.34 -25.93
N ALA A 78 5.99 12.19 -24.95
CA ALA A 78 7.16 13.05 -25.06
C ALA A 78 8.45 12.23 -25.21
N GLU A 79 9.40 12.76 -25.97
CA GLU A 79 10.74 12.21 -26.03
C GLU A 79 11.41 12.33 -24.65
N LEU A 80 11.97 11.22 -24.16
CA LEU A 80 12.64 11.15 -22.87
C LEU A 80 14.15 11.05 -23.09
N THR A 81 14.87 12.01 -22.53
CA THR A 81 16.33 12.07 -22.52
C THR A 81 16.84 11.97 -21.08
N PRO A 82 18.13 11.65 -20.85
CA PRO A 82 18.72 11.71 -19.52
C PRO A 82 18.49 13.05 -18.80
N ASP A 83 18.47 14.16 -19.54
CA ASP A 83 18.25 15.52 -19.00
C ASP A 83 16.78 15.85 -18.69
N THR A 84 15.83 14.96 -19.04
CA THR A 84 14.41 15.20 -18.80
C THR A 84 14.13 15.28 -17.30
N THR A 85 13.58 16.41 -16.85
CA THR A 85 13.29 16.66 -15.44
C THR A 85 11.99 15.97 -14.98
N LEU A 86 12.02 15.33 -13.82
CA LEU A 86 10.85 14.82 -13.12
C LEU A 86 9.94 15.98 -12.71
N THR A 87 8.68 15.90 -13.14
CA THR A 87 7.67 16.92 -12.86
C THR A 87 6.66 16.40 -11.83
N ASP A 88 5.92 17.30 -11.19
CA ASP A 88 4.82 16.98 -10.28
C ASP A 88 3.69 16.14 -10.93
N SER A 89 3.64 16.10 -12.27
CA SER A 89 2.70 15.28 -13.07
C SER A 89 3.22 13.89 -13.44
N TYR A 90 4.38 13.47 -12.92
CA TYR A 90 5.05 12.22 -13.28
C TYR A 90 4.15 10.97 -13.16
N LYS A 91 4.27 10.08 -14.15
CA LYS A 91 3.57 8.79 -14.20
C LYS A 91 4.50 7.69 -14.69
N ASN A 92 4.38 6.49 -14.11
CA ASN A 92 5.07 5.28 -14.57
C ASN A 92 4.43 4.72 -15.85
N THR A 93 4.56 5.45 -16.97
CA THR A 93 4.00 5.06 -18.26
C THR A 93 4.85 3.99 -18.96
N GLN A 94 4.31 3.41 -20.05
CA GLN A 94 5.10 2.53 -20.90
C GLN A 94 6.26 3.27 -21.58
N ASN A 95 6.13 4.57 -21.84
CA ASN A 95 7.19 5.39 -22.40
C ASN A 95 8.37 5.49 -21.44
N VAL A 96 8.10 5.80 -20.17
CA VAL A 96 9.12 5.81 -19.11
C VAL A 96 9.74 4.42 -18.95
N ARG A 97 8.95 3.34 -18.99
CA ARG A 97 9.50 1.98 -18.95
C ARG A 97 10.48 1.71 -20.09
N ARG A 98 10.18 2.13 -21.32
CA ARG A 98 11.08 1.96 -22.48
C ARG A 98 12.38 2.72 -22.28
N PHE A 99 12.30 3.96 -21.80
CA PHE A 99 13.48 4.75 -21.45
C PHE A 99 14.36 4.01 -20.44
N PHE A 100 13.83 3.58 -19.30
CA PHE A 100 14.66 2.87 -18.31
C PHE A 100 15.23 1.56 -18.86
N LYS A 101 14.46 0.79 -19.63
CA LYS A 101 14.98 -0.41 -20.29
C LYS A 101 16.15 -0.13 -21.23
N SER A 102 16.14 1.00 -21.95
CA SER A 102 17.28 1.36 -22.81
C SER A 102 18.51 1.81 -22.03
N GLN A 103 18.34 2.30 -20.79
CA GLN A 103 19.44 2.76 -19.94
C GLN A 103 20.05 1.64 -19.08
N VAL A 104 19.22 0.78 -18.48
CA VAL A 104 19.66 -0.24 -17.50
C VAL A 104 19.33 -1.68 -17.89
N GLY A 105 18.79 -1.89 -19.09
CA GLY A 105 18.52 -3.20 -19.67
C GLY A 105 17.11 -3.75 -19.43
N ASP A 106 16.81 -4.86 -20.11
CA ASP A 106 15.46 -5.43 -20.19
C ASP A 106 14.90 -6.01 -18.89
N THR A 107 15.79 -6.25 -17.92
CA THR A 107 15.45 -6.71 -16.58
C THR A 107 14.83 -5.61 -15.72
N PHE A 108 14.79 -4.36 -16.19
CA PHE A 108 14.17 -3.24 -15.50
C PHE A 108 12.73 -3.52 -15.06
N LYS A 109 12.46 -3.31 -13.77
CA LYS A 109 11.12 -3.37 -13.18
C LYS A 109 10.94 -2.23 -12.20
N PHE A 110 9.82 -1.51 -12.34
CA PHE A 110 9.36 -0.62 -11.28
C PHE A 110 9.07 -1.44 -10.02
N ASN A 111 9.76 -1.10 -8.92
CA ASN A 111 9.45 -1.57 -7.58
C ASN A 111 8.80 -0.41 -6.78
N ILE A 112 8.23 -0.73 -5.61
CA ILE A 112 7.49 0.26 -4.80
C ILE A 112 8.40 1.39 -4.31
N GLU A 113 9.62 1.05 -3.86
CA GLU A 113 10.61 2.00 -3.35
C GLU A 113 11.01 3.02 -4.42
N PHE A 114 11.40 2.56 -5.60
CA PHE A 114 11.77 3.38 -6.73
C PHE A 114 10.62 4.26 -7.20
N MET A 115 9.40 3.71 -7.29
CA MET A 115 8.22 4.51 -7.64
C MET A 115 7.91 5.62 -6.62
N ALA A 116 8.19 5.37 -5.33
CA ALA A 116 8.05 6.39 -4.29
C ALA A 116 9.14 7.45 -4.40
N TRP A 117 10.39 7.04 -4.63
CA TRP A 117 11.51 7.94 -4.87
C TRP A 117 11.23 8.87 -6.05
N MET A 118 10.78 8.35 -7.20
CA MET A 118 10.46 9.16 -8.39
C MET A 118 9.41 10.25 -8.11
N LYS A 119 8.42 9.96 -7.26
CA LYS A 119 7.38 10.93 -6.90
C LYS A 119 7.88 12.01 -5.93
N ASN A 120 8.80 11.66 -5.05
CA ASN A 120 9.32 12.56 -4.02
C ASN A 120 10.48 13.44 -4.52
N ASN A 121 11.08 13.10 -5.66
CA ASN A 121 12.23 13.80 -6.23
C ASN A 121 11.84 14.64 -7.46
N THR A 122 10.74 15.38 -7.37
CA THR A 122 10.39 16.36 -8.41
C THR A 122 11.51 17.39 -8.55
N GLY A 123 11.94 17.69 -9.78
CA GLY A 123 13.05 18.58 -10.08
C GLY A 123 14.38 17.89 -10.37
N THR A 124 14.52 16.59 -10.10
CA THR A 124 15.70 15.81 -10.54
C THR A 124 15.56 15.32 -11.98
N THR A 125 16.64 14.85 -12.58
CA THR A 125 16.66 14.37 -13.97
C THR A 125 16.39 12.87 -14.06
N LEU A 126 16.06 12.38 -15.26
CA LEU A 126 16.00 10.95 -15.52
C LEU A 126 17.37 10.26 -15.41
N ALA A 127 18.48 10.98 -15.63
CA ALA A 127 19.82 10.49 -15.35
C ALA A 127 20.00 10.20 -13.84
N ASP A 128 19.58 11.12 -12.98
CA ASP A 128 19.59 10.92 -11.52
C ASP A 128 18.74 9.71 -11.11
N ALA A 129 17.58 9.56 -11.75
CA ALA A 129 16.70 8.42 -11.51
C ALA A 129 17.32 7.08 -11.93
N VAL A 130 18.07 7.06 -13.04
CA VAL A 130 18.83 5.87 -13.47
C VAL A 130 19.93 5.55 -12.46
N ALA A 131 20.68 6.56 -12.01
CA ALA A 131 21.71 6.39 -11.00
C ALA A 131 21.13 5.82 -9.69
N GLU A 132 20.00 6.37 -9.21
CA GLU A 132 19.32 5.87 -8.03
C GLU A 132 18.84 4.42 -8.21
N TYR A 133 18.24 4.08 -9.36
CA TYR A 133 17.82 2.71 -9.62
C TYR A 133 18.99 1.73 -9.54
N MET A 134 20.14 2.09 -10.10
CA MET A 134 21.35 1.26 -10.03
C MET A 134 21.88 1.16 -8.59
N ALA A 135 21.85 2.25 -7.83
CA ALA A 135 22.20 2.24 -6.41
C ALA A 135 21.25 1.34 -5.60
N MET A 136 19.94 1.38 -5.86
CA MET A 136 18.96 0.45 -5.28
C MET A 136 19.30 -1.01 -5.60
N LYS A 137 19.69 -1.32 -6.85
CA LYS A 137 20.10 -2.69 -7.22
C LYS A 137 21.37 -3.15 -6.53
N LEU A 138 22.31 -2.25 -6.26
CA LEU A 138 23.49 -2.57 -5.48
C LEU A 138 23.11 -2.86 -4.01
N ARG A 139 22.20 -2.07 -3.42
CA ARG A 139 21.68 -2.32 -2.07
C ARG A 139 20.92 -3.66 -2.00
N GLU A 140 20.04 -3.93 -2.96
CA GLU A 140 19.29 -5.19 -3.04
C GLU A 140 20.19 -6.44 -3.22
N ALA A 141 21.43 -6.27 -3.68
CA ALA A 141 22.39 -7.36 -3.84
C ALA A 141 23.14 -7.71 -2.53
N ASP A 142 23.05 -6.85 -1.52
CA ASP A 142 23.60 -7.12 -0.19
C ASP A 142 22.74 -8.19 0.52
N PRO A 143 23.32 -9.31 0.99
CA PRO A 143 22.58 -10.31 1.77
C PRO A 143 21.93 -9.77 3.05
N GLU A 144 22.49 -8.70 3.63
CA GLU A 144 21.96 -8.04 4.82
C GLU A 144 20.87 -7.01 4.50
N TYR A 145 20.62 -6.72 3.22
CA TYR A 145 19.56 -5.79 2.84
C TYR A 145 18.19 -6.39 3.10
N GLU A 146 17.40 -5.67 3.91
CA GLU A 146 16.00 -5.96 4.10
C GLU A 146 15.13 -4.82 3.55
N SER A 147 14.24 -5.17 2.62
CA SER A 147 13.29 -4.21 2.07
C SER A 147 12.26 -3.75 3.11
N VAL A 148 12.01 -2.45 3.17
CA VAL A 148 10.94 -1.87 4.01
C VAL A 148 9.57 -2.23 3.42
N ILE A 149 8.75 -2.97 4.18
CA ILE A 149 7.36 -3.20 3.80
C ILE A 149 6.54 -1.98 4.23
N ALA A 150 5.92 -1.33 3.25
CA ALA A 150 5.05 -0.19 3.52
C ALA A 150 3.96 -0.57 4.55
N HIS A 151 3.74 0.28 5.56
CA HIS A 151 2.84 -0.01 6.68
C HIS A 151 1.45 -0.54 6.29
N HIS A 152 0.90 -0.14 5.13
CA HIS A 152 -0.41 -0.58 4.68
C HIS A 152 -0.44 -2.06 4.20
N ASN A 153 0.71 -2.66 3.91
CA ASN A 153 0.86 -4.05 3.50
C ASN A 153 0.98 -5.01 4.70
N GLN A 154 0.00 -4.92 5.61
CA GLN A 154 0.00 -5.65 6.89
C GLN A 154 0.22 -7.16 6.71
N PHE A 155 -0.40 -7.80 5.71
CA PHE A 155 -0.23 -9.23 5.45
C PHE A 155 1.22 -9.61 5.07
N ASN A 156 1.90 -8.76 4.29
CA ASN A 156 3.28 -9.03 3.90
C ASN A 156 4.21 -8.89 5.11
N GLN A 157 3.97 -7.89 5.96
CA GLN A 157 4.73 -7.73 7.22
C GLN A 157 4.50 -8.93 8.14
N TYR A 158 3.23 -9.29 8.36
CA TYR A 158 2.84 -10.47 9.14
C TYR A 158 3.52 -11.74 8.62
N THR A 159 3.53 -11.95 7.30
CA THR A 159 4.16 -13.12 6.66
C THR A 159 5.66 -13.15 6.96
N ARG A 160 6.34 -12.00 6.85
CA ARG A 160 7.78 -11.92 7.10
C ARG A 160 8.10 -12.23 8.55
N ASP A 161 7.42 -11.56 9.47
CA ASP A 161 7.65 -11.72 10.92
C ASP A 161 7.34 -13.16 11.36
N PHE A 162 6.21 -13.71 10.88
CA PHE A 162 5.80 -15.08 11.17
C PHE A 162 6.84 -16.10 10.70
N LEU A 163 7.29 -16.02 9.44
CA LEU A 163 8.24 -16.99 8.89
C LEU A 163 9.65 -16.82 9.48
N GLY A 164 10.02 -15.59 9.86
CA GLY A 164 11.27 -15.31 10.57
C GLY A 164 11.34 -15.99 11.93
N ASP A 165 10.24 -15.91 12.71
CA ASP A 165 10.15 -16.58 14.02
C ASP A 165 9.89 -18.10 13.91
N ASN A 166 9.35 -18.57 12.78
CA ASN A 166 8.93 -19.97 12.58
C ASN A 166 9.54 -20.61 11.32
N PRO A 167 10.85 -20.91 11.29
CA PRO A 167 11.56 -21.36 10.08
C PRO A 167 11.13 -22.74 9.55
N ARG A 168 10.38 -23.51 10.34
CA ARG A 168 9.82 -24.83 9.92
C ARG A 168 8.41 -24.74 9.35
N MET A 169 7.76 -23.58 9.46
CA MET A 169 6.40 -23.37 8.99
C MET A 169 6.40 -22.82 7.56
N GLY A 170 5.26 -22.96 6.89
CA GLY A 170 5.06 -22.54 5.52
C GLY A 170 3.90 -21.57 5.33
N MET A 171 3.66 -21.21 4.07
CA MET A 171 2.58 -20.29 3.71
C MET A 171 1.18 -20.82 4.03
N SER A 172 0.98 -22.12 4.23
CA SER A 172 -0.27 -22.68 4.75
C SER A 172 -0.55 -22.20 6.18
N ASP A 173 0.47 -22.25 7.03
CA ASP A 173 0.39 -21.87 8.44
C ASP A 173 0.21 -20.35 8.56
N VAL A 174 0.96 -19.57 7.78
CA VAL A 174 0.77 -18.11 7.68
C VAL A 174 -0.68 -17.77 7.36
N ARG A 175 -1.29 -18.44 6.36
CA ARG A 175 -2.69 -18.17 5.98
C ARG A 175 -3.67 -18.56 7.08
N HIS A 176 -3.41 -19.65 7.78
CA HIS A 176 -4.24 -20.11 8.90
C HIS A 176 -4.23 -19.10 10.05
N PHE A 177 -3.05 -18.77 10.58
CA PHE A 177 -2.93 -17.84 11.70
C PHE A 177 -3.27 -16.41 11.33
N TRP A 178 -2.96 -15.97 10.10
CA TRP A 178 -3.44 -14.69 9.59
C TRP A 178 -4.96 -14.61 9.59
N ALA A 179 -5.67 -15.68 9.22
CA ALA A 179 -7.13 -15.74 9.24
C ALA A 179 -7.71 -15.62 10.65
N LEU A 180 -7.06 -16.21 11.64
CA LEU A 180 -7.42 -16.07 13.05
C LEU A 180 -7.12 -14.66 13.57
N LYS A 181 -5.92 -14.13 13.32
CA LYS A 181 -5.50 -12.79 13.77
C LYS A 181 -6.45 -11.70 13.28
N ARG A 182 -6.79 -11.70 11.99
CA ARG A 182 -7.70 -10.70 11.39
C ARG A 182 -9.17 -10.83 11.82
N ALA A 183 -9.52 -11.90 12.53
CA ALA A 183 -10.83 -12.07 13.14
C ALA A 183 -10.91 -11.42 14.54
N LEU A 184 -9.78 -10.96 15.08
CA LEU A 184 -9.67 -10.24 16.33
C LEU A 184 -9.61 -8.71 16.11
N PRO A 185 -10.08 -7.92 17.08
CA PRO A 185 -9.92 -6.47 17.02
C PRO A 185 -8.45 -6.09 17.22
N SER A 186 -8.12 -4.90 16.77
CA SER A 186 -6.85 -4.22 17.02
C SER A 186 -7.16 -2.77 17.36
N ASP A 187 -6.58 -2.24 18.43
CA ASP A 187 -6.93 -0.88 18.90
C ASP A 187 -6.44 0.21 17.95
N ASP A 188 -5.35 -0.03 17.22
CA ASP A 188 -4.79 0.88 16.22
C ASP A 188 -5.12 0.46 14.77
N GLY A 189 -5.91 -0.60 14.60
CA GLY A 189 -6.26 -1.17 13.30
C GLY A 189 -5.11 -1.90 12.59
N ARG A 190 -4.04 -2.22 13.32
CA ARG A 190 -2.90 -3.01 12.85
C ARG A 190 -2.98 -4.44 13.34
N HIS A 191 -2.89 -5.37 12.39
CA HIS A 191 -2.77 -6.79 12.64
C HIS A 191 -1.32 -7.20 12.38
N VAL A 192 -0.53 -7.20 13.45
CA VAL A 192 0.90 -7.56 13.45
C VAL A 192 1.06 -8.95 14.05
N TYR A 193 2.06 -9.70 13.60
CA TYR A 193 2.34 -11.02 14.15
C TYR A 193 2.84 -10.91 15.59
N GLU A 194 2.32 -11.79 16.44
CA GLU A 194 2.79 -12.02 17.81
C GLU A 194 2.97 -13.52 18.01
N ARG A 195 3.93 -13.94 18.84
CA ARG A 195 4.18 -15.38 19.11
C ARG A 195 2.97 -16.10 19.69
N SER A 196 2.15 -15.39 20.46
CA SER A 196 0.87 -15.85 21.00
C SER A 196 -0.18 -16.13 19.92
N ASP A 197 0.02 -15.69 18.67
CA ASP A 197 -0.90 -16.02 17.58
C ASP A 197 -0.96 -17.54 17.34
N LEU A 198 0.10 -18.29 17.69
CA LEU A 198 0.14 -19.74 17.60
C LEU A 198 -0.83 -20.44 18.57
N ASP A 199 -1.29 -19.73 19.59
CA ASP A 199 -2.27 -20.21 20.57
C ASP A 199 -3.72 -19.93 20.13
N LEU A 200 -3.93 -19.27 18.99
CA LEU A 200 -5.26 -19.01 18.44
C LEU A 200 -5.89 -20.30 17.92
N THR A 201 -7.18 -20.50 18.24
CA THR A 201 -7.98 -21.68 17.87
C THR A 201 -9.27 -21.31 17.16
#